data_AF-A0A7Y7A0Q6-F1
#
_entry.id   AF-A0A7Y7A0Q6-F1
#
_cell.length_a   1.000
_cell.length_b   1.000
_cell.length_c   1.000
_cell.angle_alpha   90.00
_cell.angle_beta   90.00
_cell.angle_gamma   90.00
#
_symmetry.space_group_name_H-M   'P 1'
#
loop_
_entity.id
_entity.type
_entity.pdbx_description
1 polymer ?
#
loop_
_entity_poly.entity_id
_entity_poly.type
_entity_poly.pdbx_seq_one_letter_code
_entity_poly.pdbx_strand_id
1 'polypeptide(L)'
;MSSPAWGKFDRTTGETHHLAHHCADVAACFNALLTQPMFRAHAEAALENVLTDDQITGLTALAFLHDLGKVAPAFQAIAWPHAKDTVGHLICGLYWEDMADEICLGGLVSDLSAWPNMEMWMQDVFAHHDRPLSEPMNGKATAAFTDRIGYNGAMLMRYLANLCAVGSPALPTSVPSGQACFCPRYLRPAKSCGLGRL
;
A
#
# COMPACT_ATOMS: atom_id res chain seq x y z
N MET A 1 10.73 -20.76 16.15
CA MET A 1 10.02 -20.83 14.86
C MET A 1 9.59 -19.42 14.51
N SER A 2 9.88 -18.92 13.31
CA SER A 2 9.46 -17.57 12.92
C SER A 2 7.96 -17.60 12.65
N SER A 3 7.19 -16.67 13.23
CA SER A 3 5.78 -16.55 12.86
C SER A 3 5.69 -15.99 11.44
N PRO A 4 4.97 -16.63 10.51
CA PRO A 4 4.77 -16.11 9.17
C PRO A 4 3.96 -14.81 9.23
N ALA A 5 4.26 -13.88 8.33
CA ALA A 5 3.62 -12.57 8.33
C ALA A 5 2.19 -12.66 7.81
N TRP A 6 1.24 -12.13 8.56
CA TRP A 6 -0.17 -12.16 8.21
C TRP A 6 -0.60 -10.86 7.50
N GLY A 7 -1.43 -11.00 6.47
CA GLY A 7 -2.18 -9.92 5.82
C GLY A 7 -3.60 -9.81 6.34
N LYS A 8 -4.20 -10.94 6.73
CA LYS A 8 -5.47 -11.01 7.48
C LYS A 8 -5.30 -11.95 8.68
N PHE A 9 -5.93 -11.57 9.79
CA PHE A 9 -5.92 -12.31 11.03
C PHE A 9 -7.34 -12.34 11.60
N ASP A 10 -7.85 -13.53 11.83
CA ASP A 10 -9.11 -13.73 12.57
C ASP A 10 -8.81 -13.88 14.06
N ARG A 11 -9.31 -12.94 14.86
CA ARG A 11 -9.09 -12.93 16.31
C ARG A 11 -9.84 -14.02 17.05
N THR A 12 -10.92 -14.54 16.46
CA THR A 12 -11.77 -15.56 17.09
C THR A 12 -11.22 -16.95 16.85
N THR A 13 -10.81 -17.26 15.62
CA THR A 13 -10.30 -18.59 15.24
C THR A 13 -8.78 -18.70 15.35
N GLY A 14 -8.07 -17.57 15.28
CA GLY A 14 -6.61 -17.54 15.18
C GLY A 14 -6.07 -17.81 13.78
N GLU A 15 -6.95 -17.99 12.78
CA GLU A 15 -6.54 -18.24 11.39
C GLU A 15 -5.87 -17.01 10.78
N THR A 16 -4.91 -17.26 9.88
CA THR A 16 -4.17 -16.20 9.20
C THR A 16 -4.15 -16.43 7.68
N HIS A 17 -4.27 -15.34 6.92
CA HIS A 17 -3.93 -15.32 5.50
C HIS A 17 -2.59 -14.62 5.33
N HIS A 18 -1.64 -15.25 4.63
CA HIS A 18 -0.28 -14.74 4.50
C HIS A 18 -0.25 -13.38 3.80
N LEU A 19 0.59 -12.45 4.27
CA LEU A 19 0.63 -11.08 3.75
C LEU A 19 0.87 -11.05 2.24
N ALA A 20 1.88 -11.77 1.78
CA ALA A 20 2.22 -11.78 0.35
C ALA A 20 1.12 -12.37 -0.53
N HIS A 21 0.36 -13.35 -0.03
CA HIS A 21 -0.77 -13.91 -0.77
C HIS A 21 -1.92 -12.92 -0.81
N HIS A 22 -2.21 -12.23 0.30
CA HIS A 22 -3.20 -11.17 0.33
C HIS A 22 -2.88 -10.06 -0.68
N CYS A 23 -1.64 -9.59 -0.71
CA CYS A 23 -1.16 -8.61 -1.68
C CYS A 23 -1.32 -9.10 -3.13
N ALA A 24 -0.98 -10.37 -3.40
CA ALA A 24 -1.14 -10.98 -4.72
C ALA A 24 -2.62 -11.08 -5.13
N ASP A 25 -3.51 -11.47 -4.22
CA ASP A 25 -4.96 -11.57 -4.47
C ASP A 25 -5.53 -10.19 -4.85
N VAL A 26 -5.14 -9.13 -4.12
CA VAL A 26 -5.58 -7.76 -4.38
C VAL A 26 -5.05 -7.27 -5.74
N ALA A 27 -3.77 -7.51 -6.04
CA ALA A 27 -3.18 -7.14 -7.33
C ALA A 27 -3.86 -7.87 -8.49
N ALA A 28 -4.10 -9.17 -8.37
CA ALA A 28 -4.81 -9.96 -9.38
C ALA A 28 -6.25 -9.47 -9.59
N CYS A 29 -6.96 -9.17 -8.50
CA CYS A 29 -8.31 -8.59 -8.54
C CYS A 29 -8.30 -7.23 -9.23
N PHE A 30 -7.39 -6.34 -8.86
CA PHE A 30 -7.23 -5.01 -9.45
C PHE A 30 -6.97 -5.08 -10.97
N ASN A 31 -6.02 -5.92 -11.39
CA ASN A 31 -5.73 -6.13 -12.80
C ASN A 31 -6.95 -6.68 -13.55
N ALA A 32 -7.63 -7.69 -12.99
CA ALA A 32 -8.84 -8.25 -13.57
C ALA A 32 -9.95 -7.19 -13.71
N LEU A 33 -10.11 -6.30 -12.74
CA LEU A 33 -11.06 -5.18 -12.82
C LEU A 33 -10.69 -4.23 -13.96
N LEU A 34 -9.41 -3.87 -14.13
CA LEU A 34 -8.97 -3.00 -15.23
C LEU A 34 -9.14 -3.63 -16.63
N THR A 35 -9.34 -4.94 -16.73
CA THR A 35 -9.75 -5.59 -18.00
C THR A 35 -11.25 -5.50 -18.28
N GLN A 36 -12.07 -5.12 -17.29
CA GLN A 36 -13.52 -4.98 -17.48
C GLN A 36 -13.84 -3.59 -18.09
N PRO A 37 -14.67 -3.53 -19.15
CA PRO A 37 -14.92 -2.27 -19.88
C PRO A 37 -15.37 -1.11 -19.00
N MET A 38 -16.23 -1.37 -18.01
CA MET A 38 -16.74 -0.34 -17.09
C MET A 38 -15.62 0.29 -16.25
N PHE A 39 -14.84 -0.54 -15.55
CA PHE A 39 -13.76 -0.06 -14.69
C PHE A 39 -12.64 0.58 -15.51
N ARG A 40 -12.30 -0.01 -16.66
CA ARG A 40 -11.35 0.56 -17.62
C ARG A 40 -11.76 1.97 -18.05
N ALA A 41 -13.01 2.13 -18.49
CA ALA A 41 -13.52 3.43 -18.94
C ALA A 41 -13.49 4.49 -17.82
N HIS A 42 -13.80 4.10 -16.58
CA HIS A 42 -13.70 5.01 -15.43
C HIS A 42 -12.26 5.43 -15.14
N ALA A 43 -11.31 4.50 -15.20
CA ALA A 43 -9.90 4.80 -14.97
C ALA A 43 -9.32 5.70 -16.07
N GLU A 44 -9.65 5.43 -17.34
CA GLU A 44 -9.24 6.26 -18.48
C GLU A 44 -9.87 7.66 -18.45
N ALA A 45 -11.13 7.76 -18.03
CA ALA A 45 -11.79 9.04 -17.82
C ALA A 45 -11.13 9.85 -16.70
N ALA A 46 -10.73 9.21 -15.60
CA ALA A 46 -10.01 9.87 -14.50
C ALA A 46 -8.61 10.33 -14.91
N LEU A 47 -7.98 9.60 -15.83
CA LEU A 47 -6.68 9.94 -16.41
C LEU A 47 -6.78 10.98 -17.53
N GLU A 48 -7.99 11.21 -18.06
CA GLU A 48 -8.23 11.94 -19.31
C GLU A 48 -7.41 11.38 -20.50
N ASN A 49 -7.08 10.08 -20.46
CA ASN A 49 -6.27 9.40 -21.46
C ASN A 49 -6.49 7.88 -21.45
N VAL A 50 -6.09 7.21 -22.54
CA VAL A 50 -6.09 5.74 -22.63
C VAL A 50 -4.97 5.16 -21.77
N LEU A 51 -5.29 4.12 -20.99
CA LEU A 51 -4.30 3.41 -20.19
C LEU A 51 -3.45 2.48 -21.08
N THR A 52 -2.14 2.59 -20.97
CA THR A 52 -1.23 1.63 -21.63
C THR A 52 -1.12 0.34 -20.80
N ASP A 53 -0.75 -0.77 -21.43
CA ASP A 53 -0.51 -2.04 -20.72
C ASP A 53 0.60 -1.89 -19.66
N ASP A 54 1.57 -1.03 -19.96
CA ASP A 54 2.62 -0.60 -19.04
C ASP A 54 2.02 0.06 -17.78
N GLN A 55 1.18 1.07 -17.96
CA GLN A 55 0.55 1.77 -16.84
C GLN A 55 -0.31 0.81 -15.99
N ILE A 56 -1.02 -0.13 -16.63
CA ILE A 56 -1.79 -1.16 -15.92
C ILE A 56 -0.88 -2.05 -15.09
N THR A 57 0.26 -2.47 -15.65
CA THR A 57 1.26 -3.29 -14.97
C THR A 57 1.81 -2.59 -13.73
N GLY A 58 2.15 -1.31 -13.82
CA GLY A 58 2.67 -0.58 -12.66
C GLY A 58 1.59 -0.19 -11.64
N LEU A 59 0.37 0.16 -12.07
CA LEU A 59 -0.75 0.34 -11.14
C LEU A 59 -1.08 -0.98 -10.39
N THR A 60 -0.94 -2.12 -11.05
CA THR A 60 -1.10 -3.44 -10.43
C THR A 60 0.01 -3.71 -9.40
N ALA A 61 1.26 -3.32 -9.69
CA ALA A 61 2.35 -3.38 -8.74
C ALA A 61 2.12 -2.47 -7.52
N LEU A 62 1.58 -1.26 -7.72
CA LEU A 62 1.16 -0.39 -6.62
C LEU A 62 0.04 -1.01 -5.77
N ALA A 63 -0.96 -1.63 -6.40
CA ALA A 63 -2.01 -2.36 -5.69
C ALA A 63 -1.47 -3.54 -4.87
N PHE A 64 -0.44 -4.23 -5.36
CA PHE A 64 0.27 -5.26 -4.59
C PHE A 64 0.90 -4.69 -3.31
N LEU A 65 1.47 -3.49 -3.38
CA LEU A 65 2.17 -2.82 -2.28
C LEU A 65 1.23 -2.09 -1.30
N HIS A 66 -0.09 -2.11 -1.49
CA HIS A 66 -1.02 -1.33 -0.67
C HIS A 66 -0.97 -1.60 0.83
N ASP A 67 -0.58 -2.81 1.20
CA ASP A 67 -0.48 -3.26 2.57
C ASP A 67 0.97 -3.38 3.06
N LEU A 68 1.93 -2.72 2.39
CA LEU A 68 3.37 -2.81 2.73
C LEU A 68 3.66 -2.45 4.19
N GLY A 69 2.91 -1.51 4.78
CA GLY A 69 3.03 -1.18 6.19
C GLY A 69 2.74 -2.35 7.15
N LYS A 70 2.08 -3.42 6.69
CA LYS A 70 1.89 -4.66 7.48
C LYS A 70 3.19 -5.41 7.71
N VAL A 71 4.25 -5.14 6.96
CA VAL A 71 5.57 -5.74 7.19
C VAL A 71 6.16 -5.30 8.53
N ALA A 72 5.73 -4.15 9.07
CA ALA A 72 6.25 -3.64 10.33
C ALA A 72 6.03 -4.66 11.48
N PRO A 73 7.08 -5.02 12.24
CA PRO A 73 6.98 -5.81 13.46
C PRO A 73 5.91 -5.30 14.43
N ALA A 74 5.76 -3.97 14.59
CA ALA A 74 4.73 -3.38 15.44
C ALA A 74 3.30 -3.63 14.95
N PHE A 75 3.09 -3.79 13.63
CA PHE A 75 1.79 -4.22 13.11
C PHE A 75 1.57 -5.72 13.34
N GLN A 76 2.55 -6.55 12.98
CA GLN A 76 2.44 -8.01 13.11
C GLN A 76 2.19 -8.45 14.55
N ALA A 77 2.75 -7.71 15.52
CA ALA A 77 2.56 -7.95 16.93
C ALA A 77 1.09 -7.89 17.39
N ILE A 78 0.17 -7.28 16.65
CA ILE A 78 -1.26 -7.27 16.99
C ILE A 78 -1.83 -8.70 17.18
N ALA A 79 -1.27 -9.69 16.48
CA ALA A 79 -1.67 -11.09 16.60
C ALA A 79 -0.92 -11.87 17.70
N TRP A 80 0.05 -11.25 18.39
CA TRP A 80 0.88 -11.93 19.38
C TRP A 80 0.32 -11.81 20.80
N PRO A 81 0.49 -12.85 21.64
CA PRO A 81 0.13 -12.77 23.06
C PRO A 81 0.84 -11.60 23.75
N HIS A 82 0.09 -10.83 24.56
CA HIS A 82 0.61 -9.73 25.39
C HIS A 82 1.33 -8.60 24.63
N ALA A 83 1.04 -8.44 23.34
CA ALA A 83 1.68 -7.41 22.54
C ALA A 83 1.45 -6.01 23.10
N LYS A 84 2.55 -5.26 23.22
CA LYS A 84 2.58 -3.84 23.52
C LYS A 84 3.13 -3.09 22.30
N ASP A 85 2.86 -1.80 22.26
CA ASP A 85 3.43 -0.88 21.27
C ASP A 85 3.11 -1.32 19.84
N THR A 86 1.83 -1.64 19.61
CA THR A 86 1.30 -1.99 18.28
C THR A 86 0.94 -0.74 17.49
N VAL A 87 1.18 -0.75 16.19
CA VAL A 87 0.89 0.37 15.29
C VAL A 87 0.07 -0.15 14.11
N GLY A 88 -0.92 0.65 13.67
CA GLY A 88 -1.74 0.31 12.50
C GLY A 88 -0.93 0.39 11.20
N HIS A 89 -1.25 -0.50 10.24
CA HIS A 89 -0.48 -0.64 9.01
C HIS A 89 -0.35 0.63 8.17
N LEU A 90 -1.34 1.53 8.18
CA LEU A 90 -1.27 2.78 7.42
C LEU A 90 -0.15 3.69 7.91
N ILE A 91 -0.07 3.86 9.23
CA ILE A 91 1.01 4.61 9.88
C ILE A 91 2.35 3.90 9.71
N CYS A 92 2.37 2.56 9.75
CA CYS A 92 3.58 1.80 9.45
C CYS A 92 4.03 1.95 7.99
N GLY A 93 3.12 2.15 7.04
CA GLY A 93 3.43 2.42 5.63
C GLY A 93 4.12 3.78 5.48
N LEU A 94 3.58 4.82 6.12
CA LEU A 94 4.24 6.12 6.17
C LEU A 94 5.61 6.08 6.87
N TYR A 95 5.71 5.38 7.99
CA TYR A 95 7.02 5.16 8.64
C TYR A 95 7.99 4.39 7.75
N TRP A 96 7.48 3.50 6.88
CA TRP A 96 8.32 2.79 5.92
C TRP A 96 8.87 3.75 4.86
N GLU A 97 8.06 4.68 4.34
CA GLU A 97 8.52 5.71 3.39
C GLU A 97 9.68 6.54 3.98
N ASP A 98 9.56 6.96 5.25
CA ASP A 98 10.59 7.76 5.94
C ASP A 98 11.93 7.01 6.11
N MET A 99 11.91 5.68 6.16
CA MET A 99 13.10 4.85 6.40
C MET A 99 13.58 4.08 5.17
N ALA A 100 12.79 4.02 4.11
CA ALA A 100 13.10 3.22 2.94
C ALA A 100 14.35 3.76 2.25
N ASP A 101 15.23 2.84 1.89
CA ASP A 101 16.42 3.12 1.10
C ASP A 101 16.38 2.32 -0.21
N GLU A 102 17.39 2.53 -1.05
CA GLU A 102 17.50 1.89 -2.37
C GLU A 102 17.58 0.35 -2.31
N ILE A 103 17.95 -0.25 -1.18
CA ILE A 103 18.03 -1.72 -1.04
C ILE A 103 16.73 -2.35 -0.53
N CYS A 104 15.80 -1.54 -0.03
CA CYS A 104 14.48 -2.00 0.40
C CYS A 104 13.72 -2.65 -0.77
N LEU A 105 12.84 -3.61 -0.43
CA LEU A 105 12.18 -4.46 -1.42
C LEU A 105 13.16 -5.02 -2.46
N GLY A 106 14.35 -5.44 -2.03
CA GLY A 106 15.32 -6.09 -2.92
C GLY A 106 15.80 -5.22 -4.09
N GLY A 107 15.70 -3.89 -4.01
CA GLY A 107 16.05 -2.97 -5.09
C GLY A 107 14.85 -2.40 -5.85
N LEU A 108 13.65 -2.95 -5.67
CA LEU A 108 12.44 -2.49 -6.38
C LEU A 108 12.10 -1.02 -6.08
N VAL A 109 12.52 -0.51 -4.91
CA VAL A 109 12.36 0.91 -4.56
C VAL A 109 13.09 1.83 -5.54
N SER A 110 14.24 1.42 -6.07
CA SER A 110 14.96 2.19 -7.10
C SER A 110 14.15 2.31 -8.39
N ASP A 111 13.49 1.23 -8.80
CA ASP A 111 12.66 1.21 -10.01
C ASP A 111 11.37 2.02 -9.81
N LEU A 112 10.73 1.90 -8.65
CA LEU A 112 9.54 2.69 -8.29
C LEU A 112 9.87 4.17 -8.14
N SER A 113 10.99 4.53 -7.52
CA SER A 113 11.34 5.95 -7.28
C SER A 113 11.67 6.72 -8.57
N ALA A 114 11.97 6.02 -9.67
CA ALA A 114 12.11 6.62 -10.99
C ALA A 114 10.78 7.14 -11.56
N TRP A 115 9.63 6.73 -11.01
CA TRP A 115 8.32 7.19 -11.44
C TRP A 115 8.02 8.61 -10.93
N PRO A 116 7.58 9.53 -11.79
CA PRO A 116 7.08 10.85 -11.37
C PRO A 116 6.05 10.75 -10.25
N ASN A 117 6.25 11.57 -9.21
CA ASN A 117 5.35 11.69 -8.05
C ASN A 117 5.12 10.36 -7.29
N MET A 118 6.07 9.42 -7.29
CA MET A 118 5.93 8.14 -6.58
C MET A 118 5.57 8.30 -5.09
N GLU A 119 6.09 9.33 -4.41
CA GLU A 119 5.70 9.65 -3.02
C GLU A 119 4.18 9.88 -2.88
N MET A 120 3.57 10.65 -3.79
CA MET A 120 2.12 10.86 -3.83
C MET A 120 1.37 9.56 -4.08
N TRP A 121 1.86 8.73 -5.00
CA TRP A 121 1.24 7.43 -5.30
C TRP A 121 1.26 6.48 -4.10
N MET A 122 2.37 6.43 -3.36
CA MET A 122 2.47 5.57 -2.17
C MET A 122 1.56 6.08 -1.04
N GLN A 123 1.47 7.39 -0.84
CA GLN A 123 0.52 7.99 0.10
C GLN A 123 -0.94 7.67 -0.27
N ASP A 124 -1.31 7.75 -1.55
CA ASP A 124 -2.66 7.41 -2.03
C ASP A 124 -2.97 5.92 -1.82
N VAL A 125 -2.01 5.07 -2.11
CA VAL A 125 -2.09 3.63 -1.92
C VAL A 125 -2.24 3.27 -0.43
N PHE A 126 -1.62 4.02 0.48
CA PHE A 126 -1.84 3.87 1.92
C PHE A 126 -3.11 4.55 2.43
N ALA A 127 -3.64 5.58 1.77
CA ALA A 127 -4.86 6.28 2.18
C ALA A 127 -6.18 5.52 1.87
N HIS A 128 -6.11 4.22 1.54
CA HIS A 128 -7.24 3.40 1.06
C HIS A 128 -8.36 3.11 2.09
N HIS A 129 -8.42 3.81 3.23
CA HIS A 129 -9.50 3.75 4.23
C HIS A 129 -10.32 5.06 4.32
N ASP A 130 -10.52 5.74 3.19
CA ASP A 130 -11.41 6.90 3.00
C ASP A 130 -11.02 8.20 3.75
N ARG A 131 -9.79 8.32 4.26
CA ARG A 131 -9.31 9.55 4.94
C ARG A 131 -7.85 9.82 4.62
N PRO A 132 -7.45 11.09 4.39
CA PRO A 132 -6.05 11.46 4.34
C PRO A 132 -5.33 11.00 5.60
N LEU A 133 -4.17 10.37 5.43
CA LEU A 133 -3.35 10.00 6.57
C LEU A 133 -2.80 11.27 7.20
N SER A 134 -2.83 11.33 8.54
CA SER A 134 -2.16 12.40 9.26
C SER A 134 -0.66 12.15 9.20
N GLU A 135 0.14 13.21 9.03
CA GLU A 135 1.60 13.08 9.02
C GLU A 135 2.08 12.29 10.25
N PRO A 136 3.02 11.35 10.06
CA PRO A 136 3.56 10.57 11.15
C PRO A 136 4.26 11.51 12.15
N MET A 137 4.01 11.32 13.46
CA MET A 137 4.81 12.01 14.47
C MET A 137 6.26 11.54 14.43
N ASN A 138 7.19 12.46 14.21
CA ASN A 138 8.64 12.23 14.21
C ASN A 138 9.10 11.39 15.43
N GLY A 139 10.03 10.46 15.19
CA GLY A 139 10.71 9.66 16.21
C GLY A 139 10.08 8.29 16.54
N LYS A 140 8.98 7.90 15.88
CA LYS A 140 8.31 6.61 16.09
C LYS A 140 8.53 5.56 14.99
N ALA A 141 9.07 5.96 13.83
CA ALA A 141 9.35 5.05 12.71
C ALA A 141 10.30 3.91 13.11
N THR A 142 11.43 4.24 13.73
CA THR A 142 12.39 3.26 14.24
C THR A 142 11.73 2.27 15.20
N ALA A 143 10.85 2.73 16.08
CA ALA A 143 10.16 1.86 17.04
C ALA A 143 9.18 0.88 16.38
N ALA A 144 8.56 1.27 15.25
CA ALA A 144 7.66 0.39 14.50
C ALA A 144 8.39 -0.75 13.81
N PHE A 145 9.65 -0.51 13.41
CA PHE A 145 10.52 -1.43 12.67
C PHE A 145 11.62 -2.10 13.50
N THR A 146 11.69 -1.84 14.80
CA THR A 146 12.59 -2.57 15.70
C THR A 146 12.35 -4.07 15.61
N ASP A 147 13.43 -4.83 15.38
CA ASP A 147 13.40 -6.28 15.32
C ASP A 147 12.75 -6.87 16.56
N ARG A 148 11.86 -7.84 16.35
CA ARG A 148 11.22 -8.60 17.42
C ARG A 148 11.59 -10.07 17.26
N ILE A 149 11.83 -10.75 18.39
CA ILE A 149 12.31 -12.13 18.41
C ILE A 149 11.38 -13.03 17.58
N GLY A 150 11.95 -13.75 16.62
CA GLY A 150 11.19 -14.67 15.78
C GLY A 150 10.38 -14.02 14.66
N TYR A 151 10.67 -12.77 14.30
CA TYR A 151 10.11 -12.12 13.11
C TYR A 151 11.21 -11.38 12.33
N ASN A 152 11.26 -11.59 11.02
CA ASN A 152 12.25 -10.96 10.14
C ASN A 152 11.53 -10.19 9.01
N GLY A 153 11.31 -8.90 9.22
CA GLY A 153 10.65 -8.02 8.25
C GLY A 153 11.46 -7.86 6.96
N ALA A 154 12.79 -7.78 7.04
CA ALA A 154 13.65 -7.62 5.86
C ALA A 154 13.56 -8.83 4.90
N MET A 155 13.49 -10.05 5.43
CA MET A 155 13.28 -11.26 4.63
C MET A 155 11.93 -11.21 3.91
N LEU A 156 10.89 -10.74 4.60
CA LEU A 156 9.56 -10.58 4.01
C LEU A 156 9.54 -9.51 2.91
N MET A 157 10.20 -8.37 3.10
CA MET A 157 10.31 -7.33 2.06
C MET A 157 10.97 -7.88 0.79
N ARG A 158 12.04 -8.67 0.93
CA ARG A 158 12.69 -9.33 -0.22
C ARG A 158 11.76 -10.34 -0.88
N TYR A 159 10.98 -11.09 -0.10
CA TYR A 159 10.00 -12.03 -0.66
C TYR A 159 8.88 -11.32 -1.43
N LEU A 160 8.34 -10.23 -0.87
CA LEU A 160 7.34 -9.38 -1.54
C LEU A 160 7.88 -8.81 -2.85
N ALA A 161 9.12 -8.33 -2.86
CA ALA A 161 9.77 -7.82 -4.06
C ALA A 161 9.86 -8.87 -5.18
N ASN A 162 10.30 -10.09 -4.84
CA ASN A 162 10.38 -11.17 -5.82
C ASN A 162 9.01 -11.50 -6.41
N LEU A 163 7.95 -11.51 -5.60
CA LEU A 163 6.60 -11.76 -6.09
C LEU A 163 6.07 -10.63 -6.96
N CYS A 164 6.33 -9.38 -6.57
CA CYS A 164 5.97 -8.20 -7.36
C CYS A 164 6.68 -8.22 -8.73
N ALA A 165 7.97 -8.53 -8.75
CA ALA A 165 8.77 -8.62 -9.98
C ALA A 165 8.34 -9.79 -10.88
N VAL A 166 7.95 -10.95 -10.33
CA VAL A 166 7.42 -12.08 -11.13
C VAL A 166 6.05 -11.74 -11.75
N GLY A 167 5.24 -10.93 -11.07
CA GLY A 167 3.96 -10.43 -11.58
C GLY A 167 4.10 -9.28 -12.60
N SER A 168 5.21 -8.53 -12.53
CA SER A 168 5.51 -7.34 -13.33
C SER A 168 7.00 -7.27 -13.69
N PRO A 169 7.47 -8.05 -14.70
CA PRO A 169 8.91 -8.29 -14.95
C PRO A 169 9.70 -7.06 -15.42
N ALA A 170 9.05 -5.94 -15.68
CA ALA A 170 9.67 -4.63 -15.74
C ALA A 170 8.63 -3.60 -15.30
N LEU A 171 8.92 -2.81 -14.27
CA LEU A 171 8.15 -1.59 -14.03
C LEU A 171 8.39 -0.68 -15.23
N PRO A 172 7.34 -0.29 -15.96
CA PRO A 172 7.53 0.52 -17.15
C PRO A 172 8.02 1.92 -16.79
N THR A 173 8.77 2.52 -17.71
CA THR A 173 9.29 3.89 -17.56
C THR A 173 8.24 4.96 -17.89
N SER A 174 7.06 4.56 -18.35
CA SER A 174 5.97 5.45 -18.74
C SER A 174 4.88 5.51 -17.67
N VAL A 175 4.69 6.70 -17.08
CA VAL A 175 3.67 6.99 -16.08
C VAL A 175 2.45 7.65 -16.74
N PRO A 176 1.22 7.46 -16.23
CA PRO A 176 0.10 8.27 -16.65
C PRO A 176 0.36 9.75 -16.35
N SER A 177 0.43 10.59 -17.37
CA SER A 177 0.74 12.02 -17.24
C SER A 177 -0.44 12.88 -16.73
N GLY A 178 -1.53 12.26 -16.29
CA GLY A 178 -2.69 12.99 -15.79
C GLY A 178 -2.49 13.40 -14.33
N GLN A 179 -2.69 14.69 -14.04
CA GLN A 179 -3.13 15.08 -12.71
C GLN A 179 -4.39 14.28 -12.43
N ALA A 180 -4.37 13.39 -11.44
CA ALA A 180 -5.60 12.81 -10.92
C ALA A 180 -6.52 13.99 -10.57
N CYS A 181 -7.56 14.20 -11.37
CA CYS A 181 -8.52 15.26 -11.16
C CYS A 181 -9.39 14.79 -9.99
N PHE A 182 -8.86 14.94 -8.77
CA PHE A 182 -9.50 14.50 -7.55
C PHE A 182 -10.82 15.25 -7.39
N CYS A 183 -11.93 14.52 -7.49
CA CYS A 183 -13.25 15.06 -7.22
C CYS A 183 -13.30 15.57 -5.76
N PRO A 184 -13.52 16.88 -5.50
CA PRO A 184 -13.47 17.45 -4.16
C PRO A 184 -14.55 16.97 -3.17
N ARG A 185 -15.39 15.99 -3.54
CA ARG A 185 -16.51 15.54 -2.72
C ARG A 185 -16.11 14.79 -1.45
N TYR A 186 -14.90 14.24 -1.37
CA TYR A 186 -14.43 13.46 -0.21
C TYR A 186 -13.55 14.25 0.77
N LEU A 187 -13.28 15.54 0.52
CA LEU A 187 -12.47 16.41 1.40
C LEU A 187 -13.27 17.59 1.99
N ARG A 188 -14.51 17.35 2.48
CA ARG A 188 -15.15 18.35 3.35
C ARG A 188 -14.81 18.07 4.82
N PRO A 189 -14.19 19.01 5.54
CA PRO A 189 -14.16 18.93 6.99
C PRO A 189 -15.59 19.02 7.53
N ALA A 190 -15.90 18.21 8.54
CA ALA A 190 -17.12 18.34 9.32
C ALA A 190 -17.22 19.76 9.91
N LYS A 191 -18.47 20.28 9.98
CA LYS A 191 -18.96 21.62 10.43
C LYS A 191 -19.28 22.52 9.22
N SER A 192 -20.50 22.98 8.95
CA SER A 192 -21.73 23.15 9.73
C SER A 192 -22.95 22.96 8.82
N CYS A 193 -23.96 22.23 9.31
CA CYS A 193 -25.27 22.15 8.67
C CYS A 193 -26.02 23.45 8.96
N GLY A 194 -26.08 24.34 7.98
CA GLY A 194 -27.02 25.47 7.95
C GLY A 194 -28.05 25.20 6.87
N LEU A 195 -29.24 24.75 7.26
CA LEU A 195 -30.38 24.61 6.35
C LEU A 195 -30.71 25.98 5.72
N GLY A 196 -30.48 26.10 4.41
CA GLY A 196 -31.11 27.09 3.56
C GLY A 196 -32.25 26.43 2.79
N ARG A 197 -33.47 26.92 3.01
CA ARG A 197 -34.70 26.55 2.31
C ARG A 197 -34.53 26.73 0.79
N LEU A 198 -34.97 25.74 0.02
CA LEU A 198 -36.12 25.77 -0.90
C LEU A 198 -36.29 24.40 -1.54
#